data_AF-A0A1I6BT95-F1
#
_entry.id   AF-A0A1I6BT95-F1
#
_cell.length_a   1.000
_cell.length_b   1.000
_cell.length_c   1.000
_cell.angle_alpha   90.00
_cell.angle_beta   90.00
_cell.angle_gamma   90.00
#
_symmetry.space_group_name_H-M   'P 1'
#
loop_
_entity.id
_entity.type
_entity.pdbx_description
1 polymer ?
#
loop_
_entity_poly.entity_id
_entity_poly.type
_entity_poly.pdbx_seq_one_letter_code
_entity_poly.pdbx_strand_id
1 'polypeptide(L)'
;MELLTDRLRLIPFTEETVNEYLHGEEIGPHIQMFVKELKYDPSLLGWGVWLVLDKKTKTVLGDIGFKGKPDAENQVEVGYGIRSFAQNNGITDRIVYVYLSSVLRKVINAQSA
;
A
#
# COMPACT_ATOMS: atom_id res chain seq x y z
N MET A 1 10.93 3.74 -2.32
CA MET A 1 9.98 4.71 -2.92
C MET A 1 8.83 4.89 -1.95
N GLU A 2 8.47 6.11 -1.59
CA GLU A 2 7.38 6.39 -0.64
C GLU A 2 6.39 7.39 -1.25
N LEU A 3 5.12 7.34 -0.83
CA LEU A 3 4.11 8.34 -1.21
C LEU A 3 3.78 9.20 0.02
N LEU A 4 3.95 10.50 -0.12
CA LEU A 4 3.81 11.45 0.97
C LEU A 4 2.70 12.45 0.68
N THR A 5 1.97 12.80 1.73
CA THR A 5 1.03 13.93 1.75
C THR A 5 1.26 14.76 3.01
N ASP A 6 0.38 15.72 3.29
CA ASP A 6 0.41 16.52 4.50
C ASP A 6 0.15 15.68 5.77
N ARG A 7 -0.65 14.61 5.65
CA ARG A 7 -1.12 13.81 6.80
C ARG A 7 -0.76 12.33 6.72
N LEU A 8 -0.60 11.79 5.53
CA LEU A 8 -0.38 10.37 5.29
C LEU A 8 0.98 10.12 4.70
N ARG A 9 1.57 9.00 5.09
CA ARG A 9 2.77 8.42 4.51
C ARG A 9 2.45 6.98 4.13
N LEU A 10 2.58 6.65 2.85
CA LEU A 10 2.37 5.29 2.36
C LEU A 10 3.73 4.74 1.94
N ILE A 11 4.08 3.61 2.53
CA ILE A 11 5.35 2.93 2.29
C ILE A 11 5.10 1.54 1.73
N PRO A 12 5.90 1.09 0.75
CA PRO A 12 5.77 -0.25 0.21
C PRO A 12 6.08 -1.24 1.30
N PHE A 13 5.34 -2.34 1.30
CA PHE A 13 5.52 -3.38 2.28
C PHE A 13 6.79 -4.19 1.97
N THR A 14 7.73 -4.22 2.92
CA THR A 14 8.95 -5.03 2.93
C THR A 14 9.18 -5.63 4.32
N GLU A 15 9.99 -6.68 4.45
CA GLU A 15 10.32 -7.26 5.77
C GLU A 15 10.86 -6.22 6.76
N GLU A 16 11.68 -5.27 6.28
CA GLU A 16 12.20 -4.18 7.10
C GLU A 16 11.09 -3.27 7.64
N THR A 17 10.18 -2.84 6.76
CA THR A 17 9.06 -1.97 7.16
C THR A 17 8.09 -2.67 8.12
N VAL A 18 7.95 -3.99 8.01
CA VAL A 18 7.15 -4.78 8.98
C VAL A 18 7.76 -4.72 10.36
N ASN A 19 9.05 -5.02 10.43
CA ASN A 19 9.76 -5.05 11.71
C ASN A 19 9.77 -3.66 12.34
N GLU A 20 9.87 -2.60 11.53
CA GLU A 20 9.89 -1.20 11.98
C GLU A 20 8.52 -0.70 12.47
N TYR A 21 7.41 -1.05 11.79
CA TYR A 21 6.11 -0.41 12.05
C TYR A 21 5.06 -1.31 12.69
N LEU A 22 5.17 -2.63 12.52
CA LEU A 22 4.20 -3.57 13.04
C LEU A 22 4.68 -4.28 14.30
N HIS A 23 5.99 -4.27 14.63
CA HIS A 23 6.55 -4.72 15.93
C HIS A 23 5.93 -6.00 16.55
N GLY A 24 5.56 -6.99 15.74
CA GLY A 24 4.95 -8.24 16.21
C GLY A 24 3.42 -8.27 16.24
N GLU A 25 2.75 -7.23 15.74
CA GLU A 25 1.33 -7.30 15.38
C GLU A 25 1.10 -8.39 14.32
N GLU A 26 -0.01 -9.12 14.47
CA GLU A 26 -0.36 -10.18 13.53
C GLU A 26 -0.71 -9.57 12.17
N ILE A 27 0.09 -9.92 11.16
CA ILE A 27 -0.20 -9.57 9.77
C ILE A 27 -1.23 -10.53 9.20
N GLY A 28 -2.24 -9.98 8.53
CA GLY A 28 -3.28 -10.76 7.87
C GLY A 28 -2.71 -11.72 6.80
N PRO A 29 -3.45 -12.78 6.46
CA PRO A 29 -2.98 -13.80 5.53
C PRO A 29 -2.62 -13.25 4.15
N HIS A 30 -3.30 -12.20 3.68
CA HIS A 30 -3.00 -11.53 2.40
C HIS A 30 -1.61 -10.89 2.39
N ILE A 31 -1.20 -10.32 3.51
CA ILE A 31 0.12 -9.72 3.69
C ILE A 31 1.20 -10.81 3.74
N GLN A 32 0.95 -11.89 4.50
CA GLN A 32 1.88 -13.02 4.58
C GLN A 32 2.11 -13.66 3.21
N MET A 33 1.04 -13.81 2.41
CA MET A 33 1.14 -14.31 1.04
C MET A 33 1.97 -13.37 0.17
N PHE A 34 1.68 -12.07 0.19
CA PHE A 34 2.44 -11.10 -0.61
C PHE A 34 3.94 -11.10 -0.27
N VAL A 35 4.31 -11.19 1.01
CA VAL A 35 5.72 -11.29 1.41
C VAL A 35 6.40 -12.51 0.82
N LYS A 36 5.72 -13.65 0.79
CA LYS A 36 6.25 -14.87 0.17
C LYS A 36 6.41 -14.66 -1.33
N GLU A 37 5.40 -14.15 -2.01
CA GLU A 37 5.44 -13.89 -3.45
C GLU A 37 6.54 -12.91 -3.83
N LEU A 38 6.74 -11.84 -3.06
CA LEU A 38 7.78 -10.84 -3.29
C LEU A 38 9.20 -11.43 -3.22
N LYS A 39 9.41 -12.48 -2.41
CA LYS A 39 10.70 -13.21 -2.39
C LYS A 39 10.96 -13.98 -3.68
N TYR A 40 9.91 -14.50 -4.32
CA TYR A 40 10.02 -15.26 -5.57
C TYR A 40 10.04 -14.34 -6.79
N ASP A 41 9.29 -13.24 -6.76
CA ASP A 41 9.25 -12.21 -7.80
C ASP A 41 9.44 -10.81 -7.21
N PRO A 42 10.69 -10.31 -7.14
CA PRO A 42 10.98 -8.96 -6.68
C PRO A 42 10.32 -7.84 -7.50
N SER A 43 9.90 -8.12 -8.74
CA SER A 43 9.23 -7.12 -9.58
C SER A 43 7.76 -6.89 -9.19
N LEU A 44 7.24 -7.65 -8.21
CA LEU A 44 5.99 -7.35 -7.53
C LEU A 44 6.12 -6.16 -6.55
N LEU A 45 7.34 -5.67 -6.29
CA LEU A 45 7.54 -4.51 -5.43
C LEU A 45 6.79 -3.29 -6.00
N GLY A 46 5.83 -2.78 -5.23
CA GLY A 46 4.96 -1.68 -5.64
C GLY A 46 3.64 -2.10 -6.28
N TRP A 47 3.47 -3.39 -6.64
CA TRP A 47 2.24 -4.01 -7.15
C TRP A 47 1.51 -4.86 -6.09
N GLY A 48 1.85 -4.69 -4.82
CA GLY A 48 1.18 -5.36 -3.72
C GLY A 48 0.90 -4.42 -2.57
N VAL A 49 1.15 -4.89 -1.36
CA VAL A 49 0.76 -4.20 -0.12
C VAL A 49 1.59 -2.94 0.09
N TRP A 50 0.92 -1.86 0.51
CA TRP A 50 1.52 -0.65 1.07
C TRP A 50 0.93 -0.40 2.45
N LEU A 51 1.78 -0.06 3.42
CA LEU A 51 1.33 0.38 4.73
C LEU A 51 0.89 1.83 4.67
N VAL A 52 -0.23 2.15 5.31
CA VAL A 52 -0.74 3.50 5.44
C VAL A 52 -0.45 3.99 6.85
N LEU A 53 0.36 5.05 6.96
CA LEU A 53 0.75 5.62 8.24
C LEU A 53 0.23 7.05 8.40
N ASP A 54 -0.16 7.39 9.62
CA ASP A 54 -0.24 8.80 10.00
C ASP A 54 1.17 9.38 10.05
N LYS A 55 1.39 10.48 9.33
CA LYS A 55 2.71 11.10 9.18
C LYS A 55 3.25 11.68 10.49
N LYS A 56 2.38 12.14 11.39
CA LYS A 56 2.78 12.78 12.66
C LYS A 56 3.06 11.74 13.73
N THR A 57 2.16 10.78 13.90
CA THR A 57 2.25 9.79 14.98
C THR A 57 3.00 8.53 14.58
N LYS A 58 3.25 8.33 13.27
CA LYS A 58 3.79 7.08 12.69
C LYS A 58 2.90 5.86 12.97
N THR A 59 1.64 6.07 13.35
CA THR A 59 0.69 4.98 13.62
C THR A 59 0.24 4.35 12.31
N VAL A 60 0.21 3.02 12.25
CA VAL A 60 -0.37 2.27 11.13
C VAL A 60 -1.89 2.40 11.16
N LEU A 61 -2.44 3.03 10.12
CA LEU A 61 -3.88 3.23 9.92
C LEU A 61 -4.52 2.07 9.14
N GLY A 62 -3.71 1.28 8.44
CA GLY A 62 -4.17 0.17 7.62
C GLY A 62 -3.19 -0.17 6.51
N ASP A 63 -3.67 -0.92 5.53
CA ASP A 63 -2.97 -1.28 4.31
C ASP A 63 -3.81 -1.02 3.07
N ILE A 64 -3.13 -0.74 1.96
CA ILE A 64 -3.73 -0.55 0.64
C ILE A 64 -2.77 -1.05 -0.43
N GLY A 65 -3.26 -1.63 -1.52
CA GLY A 65 -2.38 -2.26 -2.48
C GLY A 65 -3.07 -2.70 -3.75
N PHE A 66 -2.28 -3.02 -4.77
CA PHE A 66 -2.76 -3.82 -5.89
C PHE A 66 -2.82 -5.28 -5.50
N LYS A 67 -3.73 -6.02 -6.14
CA LYS A 67 -3.74 -7.48 -6.10
C LYS A 67 -2.93 -8.05 -7.27
N GLY A 68 -1.68 -7.59 -7.41
CA GLY A 68 -0.77 -8.00 -8.47
C GLY A 68 -0.56 -6.95 -9.57
N LYS A 69 0.19 -7.37 -10.59
CA LYS A 69 0.49 -6.57 -11.79
C LYS A 69 -0.76 -6.42 -12.68
N PRO A 70 -0.74 -5.47 -13.64
CA PRO A 70 -1.81 -5.35 -14.61
C PRO A 70 -2.03 -6.66 -15.37
N ASP A 71 -3.29 -6.97 -15.63
CA ASP A 71 -3.67 -8.11 -16.47
C ASP A 71 -3.44 -7.83 -17.97
N ALA A 72 -3.84 -8.77 -18.82
CA ALA A 72 -3.68 -8.65 -20.28
C ALA A 72 -4.45 -7.47 -20.88
N GLU A 73 -5.45 -6.94 -20.17
CA GLU A 73 -6.24 -5.77 -20.57
C GLU A 73 -5.74 -4.47 -19.91
N ASN A 74 -4.58 -4.51 -19.24
CA ASN A 74 -3.99 -3.43 -18.44
C ASN A 74 -4.87 -2.99 -17.25
N GLN A 75 -5.70 -3.88 -16.73
CA GLN A 75 -6.52 -3.62 -15.54
C GLN A 75 -5.79 -4.06 -14.28
N VAL A 76 -6.05 -3.36 -13.17
CA VAL A 76 -5.53 -3.70 -11.84
C VAL A 76 -6.64 -3.62 -10.81
N GLU A 77 -6.64 -4.56 -9.88
CA GLU A 77 -7.55 -4.54 -8.74
C GLU A 77 -6.87 -3.92 -7.52
N VAL A 78 -7.59 -3.04 -6.81
CA VAL A 78 -7.12 -2.40 -5.58
C VAL A 78 -7.87 -2.97 -4.38
N GLY A 79 -7.11 -3.45 -3.39
CA GLY A 79 -7.62 -3.83 -2.08
C GLY A 79 -7.15 -2.86 -1.01
N TYR A 80 -7.97 -2.66 0.02
CA TYR A 80 -7.58 -1.91 1.21
C TYR A 80 -8.22 -2.48 2.48
N GLY A 81 -7.49 -2.37 3.59
CA GLY A 81 -7.95 -2.68 4.94
C GLY A 81 -7.59 -1.53 5.87
N ILE A 82 -8.56 -0.71 6.25
CA ILE A 82 -8.35 0.40 7.20
C ILE A 82 -8.78 -0.04 8.59
N ARG A 83 -7.98 0.25 9.62
CA ARG A 83 -8.31 -0.11 11.01
C ARG A 83 -9.56 0.64 11.48
N SER A 84 -10.39 0.01 12.31
CA SER A 84 -11.67 0.56 12.75
C SER A 84 -11.57 1.94 13.42
N PHE A 85 -10.50 2.22 14.19
CA PHE A 85 -10.29 3.54 14.80
C PHE A 85 -9.94 4.63 13.77
N ALA A 86 -9.47 4.23 12.58
CA ALA A 86 -9.19 5.10 11.45
C ALA A 86 -10.35 5.12 10.43
N GLN A 87 -11.35 4.26 10.61
CA GLN A 87 -12.63 4.32 9.90
C GLN A 87 -13.49 5.40 10.58
N ASN A 88 -14.14 6.24 9.79
CA ASN A 88 -14.87 7.46 10.16
C ASN A 88 -14.01 8.75 10.20
N ASN A 89 -14.61 9.86 9.76
CA ASN A 89 -14.02 11.19 9.50
C ASN A 89 -13.36 11.40 8.11
N GLY A 90 -13.77 10.65 7.07
CA GLY A 90 -13.26 10.84 5.70
C GLY A 90 -11.77 10.52 5.52
N ILE A 91 -11.17 9.84 6.50
CA ILE A 91 -9.76 9.40 6.45
C ILE A 91 -9.62 8.29 5.40
N THR A 92 -10.50 7.29 5.42
CA THR A 92 -10.52 6.19 4.44
C THR A 92 -10.58 6.70 3.00
N ASP A 93 -11.55 7.56 2.68
CA ASP A 93 -11.70 8.11 1.33
C ASP A 93 -10.44 8.86 0.87
N ARG A 94 -9.83 9.62 1.80
CA ARG A 94 -8.60 10.35 1.53
C ARG A 94 -7.41 9.41 1.31
N ILE A 95 -7.32 8.31 2.05
CA ILE A 95 -6.29 7.27 1.84
C ILE A 95 -6.43 6.67 0.44
N VAL A 96 -7.65 6.24 0.07
CA VAL A 96 -7.93 5.64 -1.24
C VAL A 96 -7.63 6.63 -2.36
N TYR A 97 -8.10 7.87 -2.24
CA TYR A 97 -7.84 8.92 -3.23
C TYR A 97 -6.35 9.23 -3.41
N VAL A 98 -5.59 9.35 -2.32
CA VAL A 98 -4.14 9.60 -2.35
C VAL A 98 -3.40 8.45 -3.02
N TYR A 99 -3.78 7.21 -2.71
CA TYR A 99 -3.16 6.04 -3.30
C TYR A 99 -3.44 5.97 -4.80
N LEU A 100 -4.72 6.02 -5.20
CA LEU A 100 -5.12 5.95 -6.61
C LEU A 100 -4.51 7.08 -7.45
N SER A 101 -4.56 8.33 -6.97
CA SER A 101 -3.97 9.46 -7.71
C SER A 101 -2.46 9.34 -7.89
N SER A 102 -1.76 8.75 -6.93
CA SER A 102 -0.31 8.54 -7.01
C SER A 102 0.07 7.39 -7.93
N VAL A 103 -0.74 6.33 -7.96
CA VAL A 103 -0.55 5.21 -8.89
C VAL A 103 -0.90 5.61 -10.30
N LEU A 104 -2.02 6.30 -10.54
CA LEU A 104 -2.38 6.78 -11.88
C LEU A 104 -1.25 7.61 -12.49
N ARG A 105 -0.60 8.48 -11.70
CA ARG A 105 0.61 9.20 -12.14
C ARG A 105 1.75 8.26 -12.54
N LYS A 106 2.00 7.18 -11.80
CA LYS A 106 3.02 6.18 -12.18
C LYS A 106 2.67 5.47 -13.48
N VAL A 107 1.42 5.01 -13.63
CA VAL A 107 0.97 4.27 -14.82
C VAL A 107 1.05 5.14 -16.07
N ILE A 108 0.58 6.39 -15.99
CA ILE A 108 0.65 7.35 -17.09
C ILE A 108 2.12 7.62 -17.48
N ASN A 109 3.00 7.83 -16.49
CA ASN A 109 4.41 8.11 -16.75
C ASN A 109 5.18 6.89 -17.30
N ALA A 110 4.78 5.67 -16.93
CA ALA A 110 5.41 4.44 -17.42
C ALA A 110 5.01 4.09 -18.86
N GLN A 111 3.87 4.57 -19.36
CA GLN A 111 3.45 4.41 -20.77
C GLN A 111 3.98 5.52 -21.69
N SER A 112 4.56 6.58 -21.12
CA SER A 112 5.08 7.74 -21.85
C SER A 112 6.60 7.70 -22.07
N ALA A 113 7.25 6.59 -21.71
CA ALA A 113 8.68 6.34 -21.81
C ALA A 113 8.95 5.11 -22.68
#